data_AF-A0A847K1L1-F1
#
_entry.id   AF-A0A847K1L1-F1
#
_cell.length_a   1.000
_cell.length_b   1.000
_cell.length_c   1.000
_cell.angle_alpha   90.00
_cell.angle_beta   90.00
_cell.angle_gamma   90.00
#
_symmetry.space_group_name_H-M   'P 1'
#
loop_
_entity.id
_entity.type
_entity.pdbx_description
1 polymer ?
#
loop_
_entity_poly.entity_id
_entity_poly.type
_entity_poly.pdbx_seq_one_letter_code
_entity_poly.pdbx_strand_id
1 'polypeptide(L)'
;MFLRADVRGPLIAADRRGGWQVGARERGISLIEVLVVMVILTIGIFSVVRLFPAGFYVNKQTEARTLASRLAAQETNRYTQTAGNLMDAILPTVIVADSNSPTGYYIRVDLDTTPDDLSEPRTVAAGLDPYYVSGINRIRWIRGETVPIPNPSPIGGGLRGSIHVLSSGPAYDYPGLDADNVPVDSIVISGSPMIRRVQQAEDPTSPYLRSPAEYAIDYDSGMIAFYPAPYDRMFKISYSYYGPGGDIISIAAQQLGVPAGAFPVWQNVYAPGGRDIVPGSDTVSRQFRRIAFPPSFSADPYEYALMPKTANVADFASIGVIVFNPLGADYVERSVYGNVPLTAKIDYNVLDWHIIREDRPLPGSSPYTVRLTLKDIKRVGEYESDQRKYTGIWRDPASPHVSLLIYNLSTGEEVPGSEYTVNFREGVVTFSDAYGDMLRARSETPTFRFYYKAHGDWGAQIQKAAAAYRMSRNNTANVGYGEFYLGGGAFGGNPTRMYFPLMEAGKTITIRELWYYSRNTVTGTVSLRKSANETFRINNDPALFQALGAGSLTWIDLLDNHNSPTDVAVGWALDQPLEVAQGVRGISFKVRVVWNGGANVTRTAAGNVATLRWRRNDLDTFLTRSPK
;
A
#
# COMPACT_ATOMS: atom_id res chain seq x y z
N MET A 1 20.29 70.44 38.98
CA MET A 1 19.29 71.16 38.16
C MET A 1 18.29 70.10 37.72
N PHE A 2 17.14 69.83 38.35
CA PHE A 2 16.20 70.53 39.24
C PHE A 2 16.16 69.84 40.64
N LEU A 3 16.31 70.56 41.78
CA LEU A 3 15.29 71.23 42.63
C LEU A 3 14.26 70.23 43.25
N ARG A 4 14.40 69.88 44.55
CA ARG A 4 13.77 70.48 45.77
C ARG A 4 12.23 70.47 45.69
N ALA A 5 11.44 70.07 46.68
CA ALA A 5 11.50 70.16 48.14
C ALA A 5 10.67 68.97 48.74
N ASP A 6 10.57 68.68 50.04
CA ASP A 6 10.54 69.55 51.19
C ASP A 6 10.82 68.78 52.50
N VAL A 7 11.25 69.54 53.49
CA VAL A 7 11.75 69.14 54.80
C VAL A 7 10.66 69.42 55.84
N ARG A 8 10.45 68.51 56.80
CA ARG A 8 10.39 68.75 58.27
C ARG A 8 9.75 67.55 59.00
N GLY A 9 10.47 67.02 59.99
CA GLY A 9 10.02 65.98 60.93
C GLY A 9 9.05 66.53 62.00
N PRO A 10 8.97 65.97 63.24
CA PRO A 10 9.80 64.89 63.80
C PRO A 10 9.05 63.87 64.72
N LEU A 11 9.82 62.88 65.24
CA LEU A 11 9.73 62.20 66.56
C LEU A 11 8.38 61.52 66.93
N ILE A 12 8.29 60.24 67.31
CA ILE A 12 8.83 59.65 68.55
C ILE A 12 8.82 58.10 68.44
N ALA A 13 9.93 57.50 68.90
CA ALA A 13 10.17 56.19 69.53
C ALA A 13 9.22 55.01 69.28
N ALA A 14 9.78 53.88 68.83
CA ALA A 14 10.44 52.90 69.70
C ALA A 14 10.78 51.65 68.86
N ASP A 15 12.04 51.18 68.85
CA ASP A 15 12.24 49.74 68.83
C ASP A 15 13.58 49.31 69.42
N ARG A 16 13.50 48.13 70.03
CA ARG A 16 14.35 47.47 70.98
C ARG A 16 15.46 46.66 70.31
N ARG A 17 16.55 46.59 71.07
CA ARG A 17 17.51 45.47 71.23
C ARG A 17 18.55 45.29 70.12
N GLY A 18 19.79 45.44 70.55
CA GLY A 18 20.98 45.19 69.76
C GLY A 18 21.25 43.72 69.46
N GLY A 19 22.11 43.54 68.47
CA GLY A 19 22.79 42.30 68.13
C GLY A 19 24.07 42.68 67.41
N TRP A 20 25.19 42.36 68.03
CA TRP A 20 26.54 42.62 67.53
C TRP A 20 26.84 41.88 66.22
N GLN A 21 27.75 42.49 65.47
CA GLN A 21 28.30 42.05 64.19
C GLN A 21 28.89 40.63 64.23
N VAL A 22 28.64 39.86 63.17
CA VAL A 22 29.55 38.81 62.70
C VAL A 22 29.71 38.98 61.19
N GLY A 23 30.96 39.13 60.76
CA GLY A 23 31.34 39.50 59.41
C GLY A 23 30.91 38.51 58.32
N ALA A 24 30.48 39.08 57.19
CA ALA A 24 30.31 38.36 55.94
C ALA A 24 31.68 37.86 55.46
N ARG A 25 31.84 36.54 55.39
CA ARG A 25 32.86 35.89 54.55
C ARG A 25 32.18 35.44 53.27
N GLU A 26 32.47 36.14 52.18
CA GLU A 26 32.33 35.60 50.83
C GLU A 26 33.26 34.38 50.72
N ARG A 27 32.68 33.17 50.69
CA ARG A 27 33.41 31.95 50.34
C ARG A 27 33.25 31.75 48.83
N GLY A 28 34.37 31.87 48.11
CA GLY A 28 34.46 31.43 46.72
C GLY A 28 34.12 29.95 46.63
N ILE A 29 33.23 29.60 45.70
CA ILE A 29 32.84 28.23 45.37
C ILE A 29 34.12 27.48 44.98
N SER A 30 34.57 26.55 45.81
CA SER A 30 35.79 25.80 45.50
C SER A 30 35.50 24.77 44.39
N LEU A 31 36.48 24.50 43.54
CA LEU A 31 36.38 23.48 42.47
C LEU A 31 35.95 22.11 43.03
N ILE A 32 36.40 21.78 44.24
CA ILE A 32 36.03 20.56 44.98
C ILE A 32 34.53 20.55 45.29
N GLU A 33 33.95 21.69 45.67
CA GLU A 33 32.54 21.82 46.00
C GLU A 33 31.66 21.60 44.75
N VAL A 34 32.07 22.15 43.60
CA VAL A 34 31.40 21.89 42.30
C VAL A 34 31.50 20.41 41.92
N LEU A 35 32.66 19.78 42.12
CA LEU A 35 32.89 18.38 41.77
C LEU A 35 32.09 17.44 42.68
N VAL A 36 32.03 17.72 43.98
CA VAL A 36 31.19 16.99 44.94
C VAL A 36 29.71 17.14 44.59
N VAL A 37 29.25 18.34 44.24
CA VAL A 37 27.87 18.57 43.77
C VAL A 37 27.60 17.79 42.49
N MET A 38 28.54 17.76 41.55
CA MET A 38 28.40 16.96 40.32
C MET A 38 28.30 15.47 40.61
N VAL A 39 29.11 14.94 41.53
CA VAL A 39 29.09 13.52 41.92
C VAL A 39 27.78 13.17 42.64
N ILE A 40 27.34 13.99 43.60
CA ILE A 40 26.06 13.78 44.31
C ILE A 40 24.89 13.88 43.31
N LEU A 41 24.90 14.84 42.39
CA LEU A 41 23.90 14.96 41.33
C LEU A 41 23.89 13.73 40.43
N THR A 42 25.06 13.24 40.03
CA THR A 42 25.20 12.05 39.18
C THR A 42 24.67 10.81 39.89
N ILE A 43 25.03 10.60 41.16
CA ILE A 43 24.49 9.51 42.00
C ILE A 43 22.98 9.65 42.18
N GLY A 44 22.48 10.88 42.37
CA GLY A 44 21.05 11.17 42.47
C GLY A 44 20.30 10.81 41.19
N ILE A 45 20.81 11.22 40.02
CA ILE A 45 20.22 10.89 38.71
C ILE A 45 20.25 9.37 38.50
N PHE A 46 21.39 8.69 38.75
CA PHE A 46 21.47 7.23 38.62
C PHE A 46 20.53 6.51 39.58
N SER A 47 20.34 7.03 40.79
CA SER A 47 19.40 6.46 41.77
C SER A 47 17.96 6.57 41.27
N VAL A 48 17.54 7.72 40.73
CA VAL A 48 16.20 7.91 40.14
C VAL A 48 15.99 7.02 38.92
N VAL A 49 16.99 6.92 38.03
CA VAL A 49 16.94 6.04 36.84
C VAL A 49 16.78 4.57 37.25
N ARG A 50 17.43 4.15 38.34
CA ARG A 50 17.34 2.78 38.86
C ARG A 50 16.07 2.50 39.65
N LEU A 51 15.47 3.52 40.28
CA LEU A 51 14.26 3.38 41.10
C LEU A 51 12.98 3.40 40.24
N PHE A 52 13.00 4.04 39.06
CA PHE A 52 11.85 4.12 38.14
C PHE A 52 12.10 3.62 36.70
N PRO A 53 12.74 2.47 36.47
CA PRO A 53 12.95 1.96 35.11
C PRO A 53 11.61 1.71 34.37
N ALA A 54 10.57 1.32 35.10
CA ALA A 54 9.23 1.13 34.55
C ALA A 54 8.59 2.44 34.04
N GLY A 55 8.82 3.58 34.72
CA GLY A 55 8.25 4.87 34.33
C GLY A 55 8.78 5.37 32.98
N PHE A 56 10.09 5.20 32.73
CA PHE A 56 10.69 5.55 31.44
C PHE A 56 10.20 4.65 30.30
N TYR A 57 9.96 3.36 30.57
CA TYR A 57 9.40 2.43 29.57
C TYR A 57 7.95 2.80 29.19
N VAL A 58 7.12 3.16 30.18
CA VAL A 58 5.73 3.61 29.95
C VAL A 58 5.68 4.91 29.14
N ASN A 59 6.57 5.87 29.43
CA ASN A 59 6.66 7.12 28.67
C ASN A 59 7.07 6.87 27.21
N LYS A 60 8.10 6.04 26.96
CA LYS A 60 8.49 5.67 25.60
C LYS A 60 7.38 4.93 24.85
N GLN A 61 6.67 4.03 25.52
CA GLN A 61 5.56 3.30 24.91
C GLN A 61 4.38 4.24 24.55
N THR A 62 4.09 5.21 25.40
CA THR A 62 3.04 6.22 25.16
C THR A 62 3.43 7.17 24.03
N GLU A 63 4.69 7.60 23.98
CA GLU A 63 5.24 8.39 22.87
C GLU A 63 5.14 7.61 21.56
N ALA A 64 5.63 6.37 21.53
CA ALA A 64 5.56 5.51 20.34
C ALA A 64 4.10 5.32 19.87
N ARG A 65 3.15 5.06 20.77
CA ARG A 65 1.74 4.92 20.39
C ARG A 65 1.16 6.22 19.83
N THR A 66 1.56 7.37 20.37
CA THR A 66 1.15 8.68 19.86
C THR A 66 1.71 8.96 18.48
N LEU A 67 3.00 8.64 18.23
CA LEU A 67 3.61 8.73 16.91
C LEU A 67 2.93 7.80 15.90
N ALA A 68 2.65 6.56 16.31
CA ALA A 68 1.95 5.58 15.48
C ALA A 68 0.55 6.07 15.07
N SER A 69 -0.22 6.64 16.00
CA SER A 69 -1.54 7.21 15.70
C SER A 69 -1.45 8.42 14.76
N ARG A 70 -0.44 9.28 14.92
CA ARG A 70 -0.23 10.43 14.02
C ARG A 70 0.13 9.97 12.60
N LEU A 71 1.03 9.01 12.47
CA LEU A 71 1.42 8.45 11.18
C LEU A 71 0.23 7.77 10.50
N ALA A 72 -0.54 6.96 11.24
CA ALA A 72 -1.73 6.32 10.71
C ALA A 72 -2.78 7.35 10.24
N ALA A 73 -3.03 8.40 11.02
CA ALA A 73 -3.96 9.46 10.65
C ALA A 73 -3.50 10.26 9.42
N GLN A 74 -2.19 10.52 9.29
CA GLN A 74 -1.63 11.19 8.12
C GLN A 74 -1.84 10.37 6.84
N GLU A 75 -1.54 9.07 6.88
CA GLU A 75 -1.80 8.17 5.75
C GLU A 75 -3.30 8.11 5.42
N THR A 76 -4.17 7.90 6.42
CA THR A 76 -5.62 7.86 6.19
C THR A 76 -6.14 9.15 5.56
N ASN A 77 -5.67 10.32 6.04
CA ASN A 77 -6.05 11.61 5.47
C ASN A 77 -5.58 11.77 4.03
N ARG A 78 -4.37 11.30 3.69
CA ARG A 78 -3.84 11.31 2.31
C ARG A 78 -4.78 10.54 1.37
N TYR A 79 -5.15 9.30 1.73
CA TYR A 79 -6.04 8.49 0.91
C TYR A 79 -7.47 9.00 0.85
N THR A 80 -7.94 9.66 1.92
CA THR A 80 -9.25 10.30 1.93
C THR A 80 -9.28 11.49 0.96
N GLN A 81 -8.21 12.28 0.89
CA GLN A 81 -8.11 13.40 -0.07
C GLN A 81 -7.97 12.92 -1.52
N THR A 82 -7.35 11.76 -1.74
CA THR A 82 -7.20 11.15 -3.07
C THR A 82 -8.19 10.02 -3.31
N ALA A 83 -9.40 10.09 -2.75
CA ALA A 83 -10.38 8.99 -2.82
C ALA A 83 -10.75 8.60 -4.27
N GLY A 84 -10.71 9.55 -5.20
CA GLY A 84 -10.92 9.29 -6.63
C GLY A 84 -9.84 8.42 -7.27
N ASN A 85 -8.64 8.37 -6.66
CA ASN A 85 -7.49 7.64 -7.17
C ASN A 85 -7.19 6.34 -6.43
N LEU A 86 -8.10 5.89 -5.58
CA LEU A 86 -7.89 4.69 -4.77
C LEU A 86 -7.62 3.46 -5.64
N MET A 87 -6.71 2.63 -5.15
CA MET A 87 -6.52 1.28 -5.65
C MET A 87 -7.77 0.43 -5.47
N ASP A 88 -7.90 -0.59 -6.31
CA ASP A 88 -8.94 -1.62 -6.21
C ASP A 88 -8.75 -2.46 -4.95
N ALA A 89 -7.53 -2.98 -4.75
CA ALA A 89 -7.13 -3.70 -3.54
C ALA A 89 -5.63 -3.61 -3.28
N ILE A 90 -5.24 -4.02 -2.06
CA ILE A 90 -3.87 -4.35 -1.72
C ILE A 90 -3.82 -5.81 -1.34
N LEU A 91 -2.94 -6.57 -2.00
CA LEU A 91 -2.95 -8.02 -1.98
C LEU A 91 -1.62 -8.59 -1.47
N PRO A 92 -1.68 -9.71 -0.74
CA PRO A 92 -0.51 -10.54 -0.53
C PRO A 92 -0.16 -11.27 -1.83
N THR A 93 1.14 -11.36 -2.11
CA THR A 93 1.64 -12.05 -3.30
C THR A 93 2.77 -13.01 -2.95
N VAL A 94 2.80 -14.13 -3.67
CA VAL A 94 3.92 -15.06 -3.68
C VAL A 94 4.61 -14.94 -5.02
N ILE A 95 5.93 -14.88 -5.01
CA ILE A 95 6.74 -15.01 -6.22
C ILE A 95 7.02 -16.50 -6.41
N VAL A 96 6.51 -17.06 -7.50
CA VAL A 96 6.68 -18.46 -7.85
C VAL A 96 7.73 -18.55 -8.93
N ALA A 97 8.84 -19.24 -8.66
CA ALA A 97 9.83 -19.54 -9.68
C ALA A 97 9.24 -20.54 -10.68
N ASP A 98 9.37 -20.25 -11.97
CA ASP A 98 8.90 -21.11 -13.04
C ASP A 98 9.79 -20.90 -14.27
N SER A 99 10.52 -21.94 -14.66
CA SER A 99 11.40 -21.93 -15.83
C SER A 99 10.64 -21.78 -17.15
N ASN A 100 9.33 -22.04 -17.16
CA ASN A 100 8.45 -21.82 -18.31
C ASN A 100 7.79 -20.44 -18.26
N SER A 101 7.93 -19.71 -17.16
CA SER A 101 7.55 -18.30 -17.16
C SER A 101 8.58 -17.53 -17.99
N PRO A 102 8.14 -16.64 -18.87
CA PRO A 102 9.04 -15.81 -19.66
C PRO A 102 10.09 -15.04 -18.84
N THR A 103 9.80 -14.73 -17.57
CA THR A 103 10.71 -14.05 -16.62
C THR A 103 11.46 -14.98 -15.66
N GLY A 104 11.31 -16.31 -15.78
CA GLY A 104 11.82 -17.30 -14.81
C GLY A 104 11.05 -17.33 -13.47
N TYR A 105 10.10 -16.42 -13.29
CA TYR A 105 9.19 -16.35 -12.14
C TYR A 105 7.89 -15.62 -12.51
N TYR A 106 6.80 -15.91 -11.81
CA TYR A 106 5.55 -15.13 -11.88
C TYR A 106 5.06 -14.73 -10.49
N ILE A 107 4.28 -13.65 -10.44
CA ILE A 107 3.66 -13.17 -9.19
C ILE A 107 2.24 -13.73 -9.11
N ARG A 108 1.98 -14.53 -8.08
CA ARG A 108 0.66 -15.11 -7.79
C ARG A 108 0.06 -14.42 -6.57
N VAL A 109 -1.25 -14.23 -6.54
CA VAL A 109 -1.96 -13.79 -5.32
C VAL A 109 -1.94 -14.91 -4.30
N ASP A 110 -1.62 -14.60 -3.05
CA ASP A 110 -1.68 -15.55 -1.94
C ASP A 110 -3.06 -15.51 -1.26
N LEU A 111 -3.94 -16.44 -1.63
CA LEU A 111 -5.30 -16.47 -1.10
C LEU A 111 -5.37 -16.97 0.35
N ASP A 112 -4.32 -17.64 0.84
CA ASP A 112 -4.28 -18.27 2.17
C ASP A 112 -3.68 -17.35 3.24
N THR A 113 -3.07 -16.23 2.84
CA THR A 113 -2.49 -15.27 3.78
C THR A 113 -3.57 -14.40 4.40
N THR A 114 -3.72 -14.43 5.72
CA THR A 114 -4.61 -13.48 6.43
C THR A 114 -3.99 -12.08 6.50
N PRO A 115 -4.79 -11.00 6.60
CA PRO A 115 -4.27 -9.64 6.74
C PRO A 115 -3.39 -9.40 7.98
N ASP A 116 -3.44 -10.28 8.98
CA ASP A 116 -2.67 -10.19 10.22
C ASP A 116 -1.44 -11.10 10.25
N ASP A 117 -1.20 -11.85 9.17
CA ASP A 117 -0.05 -12.74 9.07
C ASP A 117 1.23 -11.95 8.77
N LEU A 118 2.10 -11.90 9.78
CA LEU A 118 3.44 -11.29 9.71
C LEU A 118 4.55 -12.34 9.59
N SER A 119 4.21 -13.61 9.37
CA SER A 119 5.21 -14.67 9.20
C SER A 119 5.93 -14.57 7.86
N GLU A 120 7.08 -15.23 7.77
CA GLU A 120 7.78 -15.41 6.50
C GLU A 120 6.90 -16.22 5.53
N PRO A 121 6.90 -15.88 4.24
CA PRO A 121 6.14 -16.62 3.25
C PRO A 121 6.72 -18.04 3.12
N ARG A 122 5.85 -19.01 2.81
CA ARG A 122 6.24 -20.43 2.69
C ARG A 122 7.29 -20.68 1.61
N THR A 123 7.35 -19.83 0.59
CA THR A 123 8.29 -19.92 -0.53
C THR A 123 8.84 -18.54 -0.85
N VAL A 124 10.16 -18.42 -0.91
CA VAL A 124 10.88 -17.23 -1.39
C VAL A 124 11.61 -17.63 -2.66
N ALA A 125 11.45 -16.84 -3.73
CA ALA A 125 12.15 -17.08 -4.99
C ALA A 125 13.67 -16.95 -4.79
N ALA A 126 14.44 -17.80 -5.49
CA ALA A 126 15.89 -17.74 -5.43
C ALA A 126 16.40 -16.35 -5.86
N GLY A 127 17.29 -15.75 -5.06
CA GLY A 127 17.84 -14.41 -5.29
C GLY A 127 17.03 -13.25 -4.72
N LEU A 128 15.81 -13.48 -4.20
CA LEU A 128 15.04 -12.46 -3.50
C LEU A 128 15.34 -12.49 -1.99
N ASP A 129 15.69 -11.34 -1.39
CA ASP A 129 15.86 -11.25 0.06
C ASP A 129 14.51 -11.50 0.77
N PRO A 130 14.40 -12.51 1.65
CA PRO A 130 13.18 -12.80 2.41
C PRO A 130 12.61 -11.59 3.15
N TYR A 131 13.44 -10.60 3.50
CA TYR A 131 13.02 -9.35 4.12
C TYR A 131 11.95 -8.60 3.31
N TYR A 132 12.05 -8.60 1.99
CA TYR A 132 11.11 -7.88 1.12
C TYR A 132 9.75 -8.57 0.98
N VAL A 133 9.60 -9.80 1.48
CA VAL A 133 8.37 -10.60 1.33
C VAL A 133 7.82 -11.11 2.67
N SER A 134 8.41 -10.71 3.79
CA SER A 134 8.04 -11.15 5.14
C SER A 134 7.51 -10.00 6.00
N GLY A 135 6.91 -10.32 7.14
CA GLY A 135 6.37 -9.32 8.05
C GLY A 135 5.30 -8.47 7.37
N ILE A 136 5.38 -7.15 7.57
CA ILE A 136 4.48 -6.22 6.90
C ILE A 136 4.67 -6.16 5.39
N ASN A 137 5.82 -6.60 4.85
CA ASN A 137 6.08 -6.62 3.41
C ASN A 137 5.35 -7.76 2.68
N ARG A 138 4.67 -8.65 3.39
CA ARG A 138 3.90 -9.73 2.79
C ARG A 138 2.70 -9.25 1.96
N ILE A 139 2.04 -8.17 2.39
CA ILE A 139 0.91 -7.55 1.69
C ILE A 139 1.41 -6.24 1.09
N ARG A 140 1.82 -6.28 -0.17
CA ARG A 140 2.51 -5.15 -0.83
C ARG A 140 2.09 -4.89 -2.26
N TRP A 141 1.27 -5.77 -2.84
CA TRP A 141 0.87 -5.62 -4.23
C TRP A 141 -0.35 -4.71 -4.32
N ILE A 142 -0.15 -3.53 -4.87
CA ILE A 142 -1.21 -2.55 -5.11
C ILE A 142 -1.79 -2.84 -6.48
N ARG A 143 -3.11 -3.05 -6.52
CA ARG A 143 -3.84 -3.36 -7.75
C ARG A 143 -4.75 -2.21 -8.13
N GLY A 144 -4.62 -1.72 -9.36
CA GLY A 144 -5.56 -0.81 -9.99
C GLY A 144 -5.63 0.57 -9.34
N GLU A 145 -4.52 1.11 -8.85
CA GLU A 145 -4.44 2.55 -8.53
C GLU A 145 -4.88 3.33 -9.76
N THR A 146 -5.95 4.10 -9.62
CA THR A 146 -6.64 4.68 -10.76
C THR A 146 -6.30 6.15 -10.85
N VAL A 147 -5.87 6.63 -12.01
CA VAL A 147 -5.62 8.06 -12.21
C VAL A 147 -6.12 8.47 -13.59
N PRO A 148 -7.01 9.47 -13.71
CA PRO A 148 -7.24 10.10 -15.01
C PRO A 148 -5.94 10.78 -15.44
N ILE A 149 -5.54 10.63 -16.70
CA ILE A 149 -4.26 11.21 -17.16
C ILE A 149 -4.26 12.72 -16.87
N PRO A 150 -3.32 13.22 -16.03
CA PRO A 150 -3.32 14.62 -15.62
C PRO A 150 -3.07 15.56 -16.80
N ASN A 151 -3.38 16.84 -16.63
CA ASN A 151 -2.97 17.86 -17.59
C ASN A 151 -1.43 17.92 -17.67
N PRO A 152 -0.86 18.12 -18.87
CA PRO A 152 0.58 18.11 -19.04
C PRO A 152 1.26 19.29 -18.35
N SER A 153 2.33 18.99 -17.60
CA SER A 153 3.19 19.96 -16.95
C SER A 153 4.61 19.93 -17.53
N PRO A 154 5.42 20.99 -17.33
CA PRO A 154 6.84 20.96 -17.66
C PRO A 154 7.58 19.93 -16.78
N ILE A 155 8.45 19.11 -17.39
CA ILE A 155 9.25 18.07 -16.70
C ILE A 155 10.76 18.39 -16.68
N GLY A 156 11.13 19.66 -16.84
CA GLY A 156 12.52 20.11 -16.99
C GLY A 156 13.07 19.96 -18.42
N GLY A 157 14.14 20.68 -18.76
CA GLY A 157 14.82 20.55 -20.07
C GLY A 157 13.98 20.92 -21.30
N GLY A 158 12.88 21.65 -21.14
CA GLY A 158 11.94 22.01 -22.23
C GLY A 158 10.93 20.91 -22.59
N LEU A 159 10.96 19.77 -21.88
CA LEU A 159 10.04 18.66 -22.10
C LEU A 159 8.70 18.88 -21.38
N ARG A 160 7.64 18.26 -21.90
CA ARG A 160 6.29 18.24 -21.31
C ARG A 160 5.80 16.81 -21.15
N GLY A 161 5.10 16.56 -20.05
CA GLY A 161 4.53 15.26 -19.74
C GLY A 161 3.44 15.38 -18.68
N SER A 162 2.55 14.42 -18.63
CA SER A 162 1.52 14.37 -17.59
C SER A 162 2.04 13.58 -16.40
N ILE A 163 2.41 14.28 -15.32
CA ILE A 163 3.08 13.69 -14.16
C ILE A 163 2.05 13.10 -13.19
N HIS A 164 2.26 11.85 -12.80
CA HIS A 164 1.59 11.22 -11.67
C HIS A 164 2.61 10.64 -10.71
N VAL A 165 2.36 10.80 -9.41
CA VAL A 165 3.19 10.18 -8.37
C VAL A 165 2.37 9.10 -7.67
N LEU A 166 2.90 7.88 -7.63
CA LEU A 166 2.25 6.73 -7.03
C LEU A 166 1.77 7.02 -5.59
N SER A 167 0.58 6.51 -5.30
CA SER A 167 -0.07 6.68 -4.00
C SER A 167 0.66 5.98 -2.88
N SER A 168 1.48 4.96 -3.14
CA SER A 168 2.46 4.36 -2.22
C SER A 168 3.82 4.21 -2.90
N GLY A 169 4.89 4.14 -2.12
CA GLY A 169 6.22 3.86 -2.65
C GLY A 169 7.31 3.97 -1.58
N PRO A 170 8.57 3.66 -1.91
CA PRO A 170 9.09 3.34 -3.24
C PRO A 170 8.51 2.04 -3.83
N ALA A 171 8.46 1.96 -5.16
CA ALA A 171 7.97 0.79 -5.88
C ALA A 171 9.14 -0.11 -6.30
N TYR A 172 8.89 -1.42 -6.34
CA TYR A 172 9.81 -2.39 -6.94
C TYR A 172 9.78 -2.23 -8.47
N ASP A 173 10.91 -1.84 -9.05
CA ASP A 173 11.11 -1.64 -10.49
C ASP A 173 12.23 -2.55 -10.99
N TYR A 174 11.87 -3.73 -11.47
CA TYR A 174 12.79 -4.61 -12.18
C TYR A 174 12.34 -4.71 -13.63
N PRO A 175 13.00 -3.99 -14.57
CA PRO A 175 12.69 -4.14 -15.99
C PRO A 175 13.14 -5.52 -16.46
N GLY A 176 12.19 -6.34 -16.88
CA GLY A 176 12.45 -7.65 -17.48
C GLY A 176 12.21 -7.62 -18.99
N LEU A 177 12.87 -8.53 -19.69
CA LEU A 177 12.37 -9.05 -20.96
C LEU A 177 11.90 -10.47 -20.70
N ASP A 178 10.82 -10.82 -21.37
CA ASP A 178 10.26 -12.15 -21.40
C ASP A 178 11.04 -13.00 -22.44
N ALA A 179 10.80 -14.32 -22.49
CA ALA A 179 11.50 -15.23 -23.41
C ALA A 179 11.32 -14.89 -24.90
N ASP A 180 10.26 -14.13 -25.24
CA ASP A 180 9.94 -13.63 -26.57
C ASP A 180 10.39 -12.16 -26.76
N ASN A 181 11.28 -11.65 -25.90
CA ASN A 181 11.75 -10.26 -25.85
C ASN A 181 10.62 -9.22 -25.63
N VAL A 182 9.49 -9.62 -25.07
CA VAL A 182 8.43 -8.69 -24.67
C VAL A 182 8.85 -8.03 -23.34
N PRO A 183 8.76 -6.69 -23.21
CA PRO A 183 9.01 -6.04 -21.93
C PRO A 183 8.04 -6.54 -20.85
N VAL A 184 8.59 -7.07 -19.75
CA VAL A 184 7.82 -7.40 -18.54
C VAL A 184 8.15 -6.36 -17.49
N ASP A 185 7.37 -5.29 -17.49
CA ASP A 185 7.49 -4.26 -16.46
C ASP A 185 6.89 -4.76 -15.14
N SER A 186 7.59 -4.51 -14.03
CA SER A 186 7.03 -4.77 -12.69
C SER A 186 5.99 -3.73 -12.25
N ILE A 187 5.97 -2.57 -12.91
CA ILE A 187 4.92 -1.56 -12.82
C ILE A 187 4.08 -1.66 -14.08
N VAL A 188 2.87 -2.22 -13.95
CA VAL A 188 1.98 -2.46 -15.08
C VAL A 188 0.89 -1.41 -15.10
N ILE A 189 0.85 -0.60 -16.15
CA ILE A 189 -0.18 0.43 -16.33
C ILE A 189 -1.12 0.03 -17.45
N SER A 190 -2.42 0.05 -17.18
CA SER A 190 -3.45 -0.38 -18.14
C SER A 190 -4.61 0.59 -18.22
N GLY A 191 -5.30 0.65 -19.35
CA GLY A 191 -6.52 1.43 -19.54
C GLY A 191 -7.77 0.71 -19.03
N SER A 192 -8.93 1.08 -19.60
CA SER A 192 -10.18 0.42 -19.27
C SER A 192 -10.29 -1.00 -19.84
N PRO A 193 -11.18 -1.85 -19.30
CA PRO A 193 -11.46 -3.17 -19.87
C PRO A 193 -12.01 -3.05 -21.29
N MET A 194 -11.48 -3.89 -22.16
CA MET A 194 -11.90 -4.05 -23.55
C MET A 194 -13.15 -4.92 -23.65
N ILE A 195 -13.84 -4.83 -24.79
CA ILE A 195 -15.06 -5.56 -25.08
C ILE A 195 -14.70 -6.96 -25.60
N ARG A 196 -15.20 -7.98 -24.92
CA ARG A 196 -14.98 -9.38 -25.27
C ARG A 196 -15.81 -9.83 -26.48
N ARG A 197 -15.20 -10.61 -27.36
CA ARG A 197 -15.86 -11.42 -28.40
C ARG A 197 -15.43 -12.87 -28.24
N VAL A 198 -16.38 -13.79 -28.03
CA VAL A 198 -16.08 -15.22 -28.01
C VAL A 198 -16.17 -15.73 -29.45
N GLN A 199 -15.06 -16.27 -29.96
CA GLN A 199 -14.91 -16.76 -31.33
C GLN A 199 -14.03 -18.01 -31.32
N GLN A 200 -14.15 -18.87 -32.32
CA GLN A 200 -13.31 -20.06 -32.45
C GLN A 200 -12.12 -19.74 -33.36
N ALA A 201 -10.91 -20.11 -32.93
CA ALA A 201 -9.69 -19.83 -33.68
C ALA A 201 -9.59 -20.63 -34.98
N GLU A 202 -10.26 -21.76 -35.05
CA GLU A 202 -10.29 -22.65 -36.21
C GLU A 202 -11.26 -22.20 -37.31
N ASP A 203 -12.15 -21.24 -37.03
CA ASP A 203 -13.06 -20.68 -38.03
C ASP A 203 -12.29 -19.80 -39.03
N PRO A 204 -12.31 -20.11 -40.34
CA PRO A 204 -11.56 -19.36 -41.36
C PRO A 204 -12.03 -17.89 -41.52
N THR A 205 -13.18 -17.53 -40.97
CA THR A 205 -13.70 -16.15 -40.97
C THR A 205 -13.36 -15.39 -39.69
N SER A 206 -12.70 -16.04 -38.72
CA SER A 206 -12.28 -15.50 -37.44
C SER A 206 -10.77 -15.17 -37.41
N PRO A 207 -10.33 -14.20 -36.57
CA PRO A 207 -11.15 -13.40 -35.67
C PRO A 207 -11.68 -12.13 -36.35
N TYR A 208 -12.98 -11.89 -36.23
CA TYR A 208 -13.62 -10.68 -36.72
C TYR A 208 -13.76 -9.65 -35.58
N LEU A 209 -13.01 -8.56 -35.69
CA LEU A 209 -12.99 -7.47 -34.71
C LEU A 209 -13.32 -6.14 -35.40
N ARG A 210 -14.22 -5.35 -34.81
CA ARG A 210 -14.76 -4.12 -35.43
C ARG A 210 -14.06 -2.86 -34.97
N SER A 211 -13.37 -2.89 -33.83
CA SER A 211 -12.70 -1.71 -33.30
C SER A 211 -11.51 -2.05 -32.43
N PRO A 212 -10.58 -1.10 -32.20
CA PRO A 212 -9.44 -1.27 -31.28
C PRO A 212 -9.83 -1.57 -29.82
N ALA A 213 -11.09 -1.36 -29.45
CA ALA A 213 -11.62 -1.64 -28.12
C ALA A 213 -12.09 -3.09 -27.93
N GLU A 214 -12.03 -3.93 -28.97
CA GLU A 214 -12.49 -5.32 -28.93
C GLU A 214 -11.31 -6.30 -28.96
N TYR A 215 -11.48 -7.44 -28.29
CA TYR A 215 -10.60 -8.61 -28.40
C TYR A 215 -11.43 -9.87 -28.64
N ALA A 216 -10.84 -10.85 -29.32
CA ALA A 216 -11.42 -12.16 -29.53
C ALA A 216 -10.73 -13.18 -28.63
N ILE A 217 -11.48 -14.07 -27.99
CA ILE A 217 -10.94 -15.18 -27.20
C ILE A 217 -11.62 -16.48 -27.59
N ASP A 218 -10.80 -17.52 -27.72
CA ASP A 218 -11.20 -18.91 -27.86
C ASP A 218 -10.79 -19.66 -26.59
N TYR A 219 -11.78 -20.08 -25.80
CA TYR A 219 -11.54 -20.76 -24.54
C TYR A 219 -11.09 -22.21 -24.72
N ASP A 220 -11.49 -22.84 -25.82
CA ASP A 220 -11.24 -24.27 -26.07
C ASP A 220 -9.79 -24.48 -26.56
N SER A 221 -9.28 -23.54 -27.37
CA SER A 221 -7.90 -23.56 -27.85
C SER A 221 -6.93 -22.71 -27.02
N GLY A 222 -7.42 -21.94 -26.04
CA GLY A 222 -6.60 -21.06 -25.21
C GLY A 222 -5.97 -19.90 -26.00
N MET A 223 -6.63 -19.44 -27.06
CA MET A 223 -6.12 -18.44 -28.00
C MET A 223 -6.82 -17.10 -27.84
N ILE A 224 -6.08 -16.01 -28.06
CA ILE A 224 -6.59 -14.65 -28.03
C ILE A 224 -6.11 -13.85 -29.25
N ALA A 225 -6.96 -12.97 -29.78
CA ALA A 225 -6.60 -12.07 -30.87
C ALA A 225 -7.07 -10.65 -30.61
N PHE A 226 -6.35 -9.70 -31.20
CA PHE A 226 -6.58 -8.27 -31.04
C PHE A 226 -6.82 -7.60 -32.39
N TYR A 227 -7.56 -6.48 -32.37
CA TYR A 227 -7.79 -5.67 -33.57
C TYR A 227 -6.44 -5.22 -34.14
N PRO A 228 -6.18 -5.16 -35.45
CA PRO A 228 -4.88 -4.75 -36.02
C PRO A 228 -4.59 -3.26 -35.82
N ALA A 229 -3.30 -2.87 -35.80
CA ALA A 229 -2.87 -1.47 -35.78
C ALA A 229 -1.49 -1.32 -36.42
N PRO A 230 -1.13 -0.12 -36.94
CA PRO A 230 0.13 0.11 -37.64
C PRO A 230 1.34 0.31 -36.71
N TYR A 231 1.20 0.05 -35.41
CA TYR A 231 2.25 0.20 -34.40
C TYR A 231 2.21 -0.98 -33.41
N ASP A 232 3.30 -1.16 -32.68
CA ASP A 232 3.46 -2.20 -31.66
C ASP A 232 2.68 -1.87 -30.39
N ARG A 233 2.22 -2.92 -29.72
CA ARG A 233 1.12 -2.81 -28.79
C ARG A 233 1.25 -3.78 -27.63
N MET A 234 0.97 -3.31 -26.41
CA MET A 234 0.93 -4.14 -25.22
C MET A 234 -0.50 -4.32 -24.70
N PHE A 235 -0.82 -5.51 -24.20
CA PHE A 235 -2.09 -5.82 -23.55
C PHE A 235 -1.87 -6.53 -22.23
N LYS A 236 -2.70 -6.21 -21.26
CA LYS A 236 -2.76 -6.88 -19.96
C LYS A 236 -3.98 -7.77 -19.94
N ILE A 237 -3.80 -9.02 -19.51
CA ILE A 237 -4.88 -10.00 -19.35
C ILE A 237 -4.87 -10.51 -17.92
N SER A 238 -6.03 -10.51 -17.28
CA SER A 238 -6.29 -11.26 -16.06
C SER A 238 -7.29 -12.36 -16.37
N TYR A 239 -7.07 -13.58 -15.91
CA TYR A 239 -7.98 -14.71 -16.13
C TYR A 239 -7.73 -15.80 -15.10
N SER A 240 -8.61 -16.80 -15.06
CA SER A 240 -8.40 -18.02 -14.29
C SER A 240 -8.37 -19.22 -15.21
N TYR A 241 -7.62 -20.27 -14.85
CA TYR A 241 -7.58 -21.54 -15.59
C TYR A 241 -7.74 -22.72 -14.62
N TYR A 242 -8.08 -23.90 -15.16
CA TYR A 242 -8.25 -25.11 -14.37
C TYR A 242 -6.89 -25.75 -14.02
N GLY A 243 -6.69 -26.06 -12.74
CA GLY A 243 -5.54 -26.74 -12.17
C GLY A 243 -5.52 -28.25 -12.46
N PRO A 244 -4.43 -28.97 -12.14
CA PRO A 244 -4.35 -30.41 -12.41
C PRO A 244 -5.31 -31.23 -11.54
N GLY A 245 -5.75 -30.67 -10.41
CA GLY A 245 -6.77 -31.25 -9.52
C GLY A 245 -8.16 -30.64 -9.67
N GLY A 246 -8.40 -29.80 -10.68
CA GLY A 246 -9.65 -29.02 -10.81
C GLY A 246 -9.67 -27.72 -10.00
N ASP A 247 -8.57 -27.39 -9.31
CA ASP A 247 -8.40 -26.11 -8.60
C ASP A 247 -8.46 -24.93 -9.56
N ILE A 248 -9.02 -23.79 -9.15
CA ILE A 248 -9.00 -22.59 -9.98
C ILE A 248 -7.75 -21.79 -9.64
N ILE A 249 -6.88 -21.56 -10.64
CA ILE A 249 -5.69 -20.73 -10.48
C ILE A 249 -5.93 -19.41 -11.22
N SER A 250 -5.89 -18.30 -10.49
CA SER A 250 -6.05 -16.96 -11.07
C SER A 250 -4.71 -16.36 -11.44
N ILE A 251 -4.55 -16.05 -12.72
CA ILE A 251 -3.49 -15.21 -13.25
C ILE A 251 -3.93 -13.75 -13.14
N ALA A 252 -3.21 -13.01 -12.32
CA ALA A 252 -3.59 -11.65 -11.97
C ALA A 252 -3.19 -10.64 -13.06
N ALA A 253 -2.09 -10.88 -13.76
CA ALA A 253 -1.67 -10.13 -14.93
C ALA A 253 -0.70 -10.97 -15.79
N GLN A 254 -1.10 -11.24 -17.03
CA GLN A 254 -0.20 -11.63 -18.12
C GLN A 254 -0.06 -10.43 -19.07
N GLN A 255 1.16 -10.14 -19.51
CA GLN A 255 1.44 -9.11 -20.51
C GLN A 255 1.59 -9.81 -21.87
N LEU A 256 0.93 -9.29 -22.90
CA LEU A 256 1.05 -9.78 -24.27
C LEU A 256 1.50 -8.65 -25.20
N GLY A 257 2.59 -8.92 -25.93
CA GLY A 257 3.06 -8.09 -27.04
C GLY A 257 2.33 -8.44 -28.33
N VAL A 258 1.75 -7.43 -28.98
CA VAL A 258 1.10 -7.55 -30.28
C VAL A 258 1.86 -6.64 -31.25
N PRO A 259 2.58 -7.20 -32.23
CA PRO A 259 3.31 -6.40 -33.19
C PRO A 259 2.37 -5.60 -34.09
N ALA A 260 2.92 -4.58 -34.74
CA ALA A 260 2.25 -3.86 -35.82
C ALA A 260 1.80 -4.84 -36.92
N GLY A 261 0.58 -4.67 -37.44
CA GLY A 261 0.03 -5.57 -38.44
C GLY A 261 -1.26 -5.07 -39.06
N ALA A 262 -1.56 -5.58 -40.26
CA ALA A 262 -2.78 -5.26 -41.00
C ALA A 262 -3.96 -6.20 -40.67
N PHE A 263 -3.69 -7.36 -40.06
CA PHE A 263 -4.69 -8.38 -39.75
C PHE A 263 -4.61 -8.80 -38.28
N PRO A 264 -5.74 -9.16 -37.65
CA PRO A 264 -5.74 -9.84 -36.36
C PRO A 264 -4.90 -11.12 -36.43
N VAL A 265 -4.09 -11.37 -35.40
CA VAL A 265 -3.30 -12.61 -35.26
C VAL A 265 -3.70 -13.26 -33.95
N TRP A 266 -4.02 -14.55 -34.01
CA TRP A 266 -4.23 -15.36 -32.81
C TRP A 266 -2.89 -15.63 -32.10
N GLN A 267 -2.90 -15.48 -30.78
CA GLN A 267 -1.77 -15.68 -29.90
C GLN A 267 -2.18 -16.62 -28.76
N ASN A 268 -1.24 -17.41 -28.27
CA ASN A 268 -1.48 -18.29 -27.13
C ASN A 268 -1.54 -17.49 -25.83
N VAL A 269 -2.54 -17.79 -25.00
CA VAL A 269 -2.59 -17.36 -23.60
C VAL A 269 -1.85 -18.39 -22.74
N TYR A 270 -1.13 -17.93 -21.72
CA TYR A 270 -0.28 -18.81 -20.92
C TYR A 270 -1.09 -19.66 -19.93
N ALA A 271 -1.47 -20.87 -20.33
CA ALA A 271 -2.02 -21.86 -19.40
C ALA A 271 -1.01 -23.00 -19.22
N PRO A 272 -0.38 -23.17 -18.03
CA PRO A 272 0.57 -24.24 -17.79
C PRO A 272 0.01 -25.61 -18.14
N GLY A 273 0.68 -26.31 -19.07
CA GLY A 273 0.27 -27.63 -19.54
C GLY A 273 -0.88 -27.64 -20.55
N GLY A 274 -1.17 -26.50 -21.20
CA GLY A 274 -2.21 -26.40 -22.25
C GLY A 274 -3.63 -26.55 -21.71
N ARG A 275 -3.89 -25.99 -20.52
CA ARG A 275 -5.16 -26.17 -19.82
C ARG A 275 -6.20 -25.11 -20.19
N ASP A 276 -7.45 -25.50 -20.08
CA ASP A 276 -8.58 -24.64 -20.45
C ASP A 276 -8.66 -23.42 -19.53
N ILE A 277 -8.78 -22.25 -20.16
CA ILE A 277 -9.09 -20.99 -19.49
C ILE A 277 -10.54 -21.07 -19.05
N VAL A 278 -10.87 -20.68 -17.82
CA VAL A 278 -12.25 -20.64 -17.32
C VAL A 278 -13.06 -19.63 -18.15
N PRO A 279 -14.09 -20.05 -18.90
CA PRO A 279 -14.87 -19.10 -19.68
C PRO A 279 -15.46 -17.93 -18.86
N GLY A 280 -15.31 -16.72 -19.38
CA GLY A 280 -15.82 -15.48 -18.78
C GLY A 280 -15.00 -14.93 -17.62
N SER A 281 -13.94 -15.62 -17.19
CA SER A 281 -13.03 -15.15 -16.13
C SER A 281 -12.06 -14.06 -16.59
N ASP A 282 -11.91 -13.93 -17.91
CA ASP A 282 -10.98 -13.06 -18.59
C ASP A 282 -11.35 -11.57 -18.47
N THR A 283 -10.33 -10.74 -18.35
CA THR A 283 -10.43 -9.29 -18.43
C THR A 283 -9.18 -8.78 -19.11
N VAL A 284 -9.39 -8.15 -20.26
CA VAL A 284 -8.32 -7.66 -21.13
C VAL A 284 -8.36 -6.15 -21.14
N SER A 285 -7.20 -5.52 -21.05
CA SER A 285 -7.04 -4.07 -21.13
C SER A 285 -5.85 -3.71 -21.99
N ARG A 286 -5.95 -2.58 -22.68
CA ARG A 286 -4.81 -1.96 -23.34
C ARG A 286 -3.77 -1.58 -22.30
N GLN A 287 -2.53 -2.04 -22.46
CA GLN A 287 -1.43 -1.71 -21.55
C GLN A 287 -0.62 -0.55 -22.11
N PHE A 288 -0.17 0.35 -21.24
CA PHE A 288 0.75 1.41 -21.61
C PHE A 288 2.15 0.82 -21.82
N ARG A 289 2.81 1.28 -22.88
CA ARG A 289 4.18 0.90 -23.21
C ARG A 289 5.16 1.81 -22.49
N ARG A 290 6.13 1.22 -21.77
CA ARG A 290 7.23 1.97 -21.18
C ARG A 290 8.20 2.43 -22.26
N ILE A 291 8.58 3.70 -22.22
CA ILE A 291 9.64 4.28 -23.05
C ILE A 291 10.78 4.80 -22.17
N ALA A 292 11.95 5.02 -22.78
CA ALA A 292 13.09 5.57 -22.09
C ALA A 292 12.86 7.04 -21.66
N PHE A 293 13.53 7.45 -20.59
CA PHE A 293 13.63 8.85 -20.21
C PHE A 293 14.95 9.45 -20.75
N PRO A 294 14.97 10.69 -21.29
CA PRO A 294 13.84 11.59 -21.50
C PRO A 294 12.84 11.05 -22.53
N PRO A 295 11.52 11.22 -22.29
CA PRO A 295 10.51 10.61 -23.16
C PRO A 295 10.49 11.22 -24.55
N SER A 296 10.50 10.37 -25.57
CA SER A 296 10.12 10.71 -26.94
C SER A 296 8.80 10.03 -27.26
N PHE A 297 7.71 10.71 -26.91
CA PHE A 297 6.35 10.19 -27.08
C PHE A 297 5.97 10.10 -28.56
N SER A 298 5.33 9.01 -28.93
CA SER A 298 4.71 8.82 -30.24
C SER A 298 3.26 9.31 -30.25
N ALA A 299 2.54 9.02 -31.34
CA ALA A 299 1.11 9.27 -31.45
C ALA A 299 0.25 8.30 -30.62
N ASP A 300 0.83 7.23 -30.03
CA ASP A 300 0.11 6.32 -29.15
C ASP A 300 -0.10 6.97 -27.76
N PRO A 301 -1.33 7.27 -27.32
CA PRO A 301 -1.59 7.82 -25.99
C PRO A 301 -1.28 6.83 -24.86
N TYR A 302 -1.09 5.54 -25.17
CA TYR A 302 -0.74 4.50 -24.20
C TYR A 302 0.78 4.39 -24.02
N GLU A 303 1.46 5.50 -23.76
CA GLU A 303 2.89 5.52 -23.49
C GLU A 303 3.20 6.22 -22.17
N TYR A 304 4.21 5.71 -21.48
CA TYR A 304 4.70 6.31 -20.24
C TYR A 304 6.22 6.15 -20.11
N ALA A 305 6.84 7.06 -19.37
CA ALA A 305 8.21 6.93 -18.89
C ALA A 305 8.20 6.97 -17.37
N LEU A 306 9.17 6.30 -16.75
CA LEU A 306 9.49 6.57 -15.35
C LEU A 306 10.54 7.67 -15.30
N MET A 307 10.45 8.55 -14.30
CA MET A 307 11.53 9.49 -14.06
C MET A 307 12.86 8.77 -13.88
N PRO A 308 13.97 9.38 -14.33
CA PRO A 308 15.26 8.72 -14.33
C PRO A 308 15.67 8.40 -12.90
N LYS A 309 16.27 7.23 -12.74
CA LYS A 309 16.92 6.85 -11.49
C LYS A 309 18.06 7.83 -11.25
N THR A 310 18.09 8.46 -10.09
CA THR A 310 19.25 9.23 -9.67
C THR A 310 20.32 8.29 -9.12
N ALA A 311 21.54 8.78 -8.93
CA ALA A 311 22.64 7.98 -8.36
C ALA A 311 22.34 7.46 -6.93
N ASN A 312 21.25 7.93 -6.30
CA ASN A 312 20.83 7.57 -4.95
C ASN A 312 19.71 6.53 -4.91
N VAL A 313 19.20 6.08 -6.06
CA VAL A 313 18.13 5.07 -6.17
C VAL A 313 18.71 3.74 -6.65
N ALA A 314 18.34 2.65 -5.98
CA ALA A 314 18.77 1.31 -6.37
C ALA A 314 18.21 0.87 -7.74
N ASP A 315 18.94 0.00 -8.44
CA ASP A 315 18.57 -0.46 -9.78
C ASP A 315 17.24 -1.25 -9.82
N PHE A 316 16.84 -1.87 -8.72
CA PHE A 316 15.57 -2.59 -8.59
C PHE A 316 14.44 -1.73 -8.01
N ALA A 317 14.66 -0.42 -7.83
CA ALA A 317 13.72 0.48 -7.19
C ALA A 317 13.31 1.65 -8.10
N SER A 318 12.09 2.12 -7.91
CA SER A 318 11.59 3.37 -8.47
C SER A 318 10.91 4.18 -7.37
N ILE A 319 11.09 5.49 -7.41
CA ILE A 319 10.42 6.42 -6.48
C ILE A 319 8.92 6.53 -6.80
N GLY A 320 8.50 6.05 -7.97
CA GLY A 320 7.10 6.01 -8.38
C GLY A 320 6.61 7.30 -9.02
N VAL A 321 7.50 8.06 -9.67
CA VAL A 321 7.09 9.21 -10.50
C VAL A 321 6.96 8.74 -11.95
N ILE A 322 5.73 8.79 -12.46
CA ILE A 322 5.35 8.38 -13.81
C ILE A 322 5.08 9.62 -14.65
N VAL A 323 5.58 9.62 -15.87
CA VAL A 323 5.35 10.65 -16.88
C VAL A 323 4.57 10.02 -18.03
N PHE A 324 3.29 10.35 -18.16
CA PHE A 324 2.43 9.90 -19.24
C PHE A 324 2.58 10.76 -20.48
N ASN A 325 2.28 10.15 -21.65
CA ASN A 325 2.12 10.88 -22.91
C ASN A 325 1.04 11.97 -22.73
N PRO A 326 1.36 13.27 -22.99
CA PRO A 326 0.41 14.37 -22.93
C PRO A 326 -0.88 14.14 -23.72
N LEU A 327 -0.81 13.40 -24.85
CA LEU A 327 -1.98 13.08 -25.67
C LEU A 327 -3.05 12.30 -24.89
N GLY A 328 -2.66 11.59 -23.84
CA GLY A 328 -3.57 10.81 -23.00
C GLY A 328 -4.54 11.66 -22.19
N ALA A 329 -4.22 12.93 -21.89
CA ALA A 329 -5.07 13.81 -21.08
C ALA A 329 -6.43 14.10 -21.74
N ASP A 330 -6.42 14.29 -23.06
CA ASP A 330 -7.61 14.58 -23.86
C ASP A 330 -8.16 13.35 -24.60
N TYR A 331 -7.53 12.18 -24.42
CA TYR A 331 -7.93 10.96 -25.11
C TYR A 331 -9.19 10.35 -24.51
N VAL A 332 -10.12 9.95 -25.37
CA VAL A 332 -11.33 9.22 -25.00
C VAL A 332 -11.22 7.79 -25.50
N GLU A 333 -11.18 6.84 -24.57
CA GLU A 333 -11.17 5.42 -24.89
C GLU A 333 -12.60 4.87 -24.94
N ARG A 334 -12.86 3.99 -25.92
CA ARG A 334 -14.09 3.19 -25.94
C ARG A 334 -13.85 1.93 -25.10
N SER A 335 -14.72 1.68 -24.14
CA SER A 335 -14.62 0.54 -23.22
C SER A 335 -15.97 -0.18 -23.10
N VAL A 336 -16.01 -1.23 -22.27
CA VAL A 336 -17.26 -1.90 -21.86
C VAL A 336 -18.27 -0.92 -21.24
N TYR A 337 -17.79 0.19 -20.67
CA TYR A 337 -18.61 1.23 -20.04
C TYR A 337 -19.01 2.36 -21.01
N GLY A 338 -18.72 2.21 -22.31
CA GLY A 338 -18.91 3.26 -23.30
C GLY A 338 -17.65 4.13 -23.46
N ASN A 339 -17.84 5.35 -23.95
CA ASN A 339 -16.76 6.30 -24.18
C ASN A 339 -16.38 6.97 -22.85
N VAL A 340 -15.16 6.74 -22.39
CA VAL A 340 -14.66 7.26 -21.11
C VAL A 340 -13.31 7.97 -21.31
N PRO A 341 -12.97 8.99 -20.52
CA PRO A 341 -11.63 9.57 -20.55
C PRO A 341 -10.57 8.52 -20.21
N LEU A 342 -9.42 8.60 -20.88
CA LEU A 342 -8.32 7.68 -20.62
C LEU A 342 -7.93 7.72 -19.15
N THR A 343 -8.04 6.55 -18.52
CA THR A 343 -7.74 6.41 -17.11
C THR A 343 -6.71 5.31 -16.94
N ALA A 344 -5.54 5.67 -16.38
CA ALA A 344 -4.50 4.72 -16.06
C ALA A 344 -4.87 3.94 -14.78
N LYS A 345 -4.82 2.61 -14.87
CA LYS A 345 -4.91 1.66 -13.76
C LYS A 345 -3.53 1.05 -13.55
N ILE A 346 -2.90 1.39 -12.44
CA ILE A 346 -1.51 1.09 -12.15
C ILE A 346 -1.44 -0.03 -11.12
N ASP A 347 -0.77 -1.12 -11.49
CA ASP A 347 -0.45 -2.24 -10.62
C ASP A 347 1.06 -2.23 -10.33
N TYR A 348 1.44 -2.33 -9.06
CA TYR A 348 2.84 -2.29 -8.65
C TYR A 348 3.03 -2.92 -7.27
N ASN A 349 4.26 -3.32 -6.97
CA ASN A 349 4.63 -3.77 -5.63
C ASN A 349 5.30 -2.62 -4.89
N VAL A 350 4.84 -2.33 -3.67
CA VAL A 350 5.60 -1.51 -2.74
C VAL A 350 6.85 -2.28 -2.35
N LEU A 351 8.01 -1.63 -2.45
CA LEU A 351 9.29 -2.29 -2.21
C LEU A 351 9.41 -2.73 -0.75
N ASP A 352 9.16 -1.81 0.18
CA ASP A 352 9.34 -2.02 1.61
C ASP A 352 8.49 -1.04 2.43
N TRP A 353 7.55 -1.55 3.22
CA TRP A 353 6.69 -0.76 4.10
C TRP A 353 7.42 -0.20 5.34
N HIS A 354 8.66 -0.62 5.58
CA HIS A 354 9.51 0.02 6.60
C HIS A 354 10.14 1.33 6.11
N ILE A 355 10.08 1.61 4.80
CA ILE A 355 10.44 2.94 4.27
C ILE A 355 9.23 3.85 4.51
N ILE A 356 9.38 4.75 5.48
CA ILE A 356 8.37 5.71 5.85
C ILE A 356 8.37 6.84 4.84
N ARG A 357 7.17 7.23 4.41
CA ARG A 357 6.96 8.25 3.40
C ARG A 357 6.06 9.37 3.92
N GLU A 358 6.62 10.57 4.01
CA GLU A 358 5.89 11.77 4.45
C GLU A 358 5.90 12.86 3.39
N ASP A 359 4.76 13.51 3.18
CA ASP A 359 4.65 14.67 2.31
C ASP A 359 4.57 15.93 3.17
N ARG A 360 5.49 16.87 2.99
CA ARG A 360 5.56 18.12 3.78
C ARG A 360 5.77 19.33 2.88
N PRO A 361 5.00 20.42 3.07
CA PRO A 361 5.21 21.65 2.32
C PRO A 361 6.47 22.37 2.80
N LEU A 362 7.10 23.13 1.91
CA LEU A 362 8.18 24.04 2.28
C LEU A 362 7.66 25.15 3.24
N PRO A 363 8.34 25.41 4.37
CA PRO A 363 7.98 26.52 5.27
C PRO A 363 8.01 27.89 4.58
N GLY A 364 7.24 28.84 5.13
CA GLY A 364 7.03 30.19 4.57
C GLY A 364 8.27 31.09 4.56
N SER A 365 9.20 30.87 5.48
CA SER A 365 10.37 31.70 5.69
C SER A 365 11.54 30.88 6.23
N SER A 366 12.76 31.38 6.03
CA SER A 366 13.95 30.86 6.70
C SER A 366 13.81 30.96 8.24
N PRO A 367 14.33 29.98 9.01
CA PRO A 367 14.98 28.76 8.54
C PRO A 367 13.97 27.76 7.98
N TYR A 368 14.23 27.26 6.77
CA TYR A 368 13.36 26.32 6.04
C TYR A 368 13.41 24.91 6.66
N THR A 369 12.83 24.77 7.85
CA THR A 369 12.92 23.57 8.68
C THR A 369 11.63 22.76 8.63
N VAL A 370 11.76 21.49 8.27
CA VAL A 370 10.68 20.51 8.22
C VAL A 370 10.90 19.45 9.28
N ARG A 371 9.88 19.23 10.11
CA ARG A 371 9.88 18.17 11.12
C ARG A 371 9.08 16.96 10.65
N LEU A 372 9.75 15.81 10.63
CA LEU A 372 9.15 14.51 10.32
C LEU A 372 8.38 13.96 11.52
N THR A 373 7.47 13.02 11.28
CA THR A 373 6.64 12.42 12.34
C THR A 373 7.47 11.53 13.25
N LEU A 374 8.33 10.68 12.69
CA LEU A 374 9.22 9.83 13.48
C LEU A 374 10.54 10.53 13.79
N LYS A 375 11.09 10.20 14.96
CA LYS A 375 12.43 10.59 15.43
C LYS A 375 13.41 9.45 15.22
N ASP A 376 14.68 9.67 15.54
CA ASP A 376 15.74 8.66 15.47
C ASP A 376 15.79 7.98 14.09
N ILE A 377 15.95 8.79 13.04
CA ILE A 377 16.13 8.34 11.67
C ILE A 377 17.45 7.57 11.58
N LYS A 378 17.42 6.41 10.94
CA LYS A 378 18.60 5.56 10.76
C LYS A 378 19.62 6.27 9.87
N ARG A 379 20.86 6.36 10.33
CA ARG A 379 21.97 6.93 9.58
C ARG A 379 22.90 5.83 9.07
N VAL A 380 23.30 5.92 7.81
CA VAL A 380 24.25 4.98 7.17
C VAL A 380 25.51 4.85 8.04
N GLY A 381 25.90 3.60 8.30
CA GLY A 381 27.04 3.25 9.13
C GLY A 381 26.75 3.09 10.62
N GLU A 382 25.55 3.46 11.11
CA GLU A 382 25.12 3.15 12.47
C GLU A 382 24.88 1.64 12.66
N TYR A 383 25.07 1.15 13.88
CA TYR A 383 24.79 -0.23 14.23
C TYR A 383 23.32 -0.43 14.56
N GLU A 384 22.74 -1.44 13.92
CA GLU A 384 21.39 -1.93 14.16
C GLU A 384 21.33 -2.82 15.41
N SER A 385 20.12 -3.20 15.81
CA SER A 385 19.89 -4.09 16.95
C SER A 385 20.53 -5.48 16.81
N ASP A 386 20.77 -5.92 15.58
CA ASP A 386 21.44 -7.17 15.23
C ASP A 386 22.97 -7.02 15.08
N GLN A 387 23.52 -5.86 15.50
CA GLN A 387 24.93 -5.48 15.37
C GLN A 387 25.44 -5.38 13.92
N ARG A 388 24.57 -5.44 12.92
CA ARG A 388 24.95 -5.13 11.54
C ARG A 388 24.94 -3.63 11.33
N LYS A 389 25.76 -3.14 10.40
CA LYS A 389 25.74 -1.74 10.01
C LYS A 389 24.56 -1.50 9.09
N TYR A 390 23.82 -0.42 9.36
CA TYR A 390 22.80 0.08 8.44
C TYR A 390 23.48 0.55 7.15
N THR A 391 23.19 -0.12 6.04
CA THR A 391 23.73 0.18 4.71
C THR A 391 22.96 1.29 4.00
N GLY A 392 21.80 1.69 4.53
CA GLY A 392 20.92 2.67 3.92
C GLY A 392 19.50 2.14 3.75
N ILE A 393 18.65 2.96 3.13
CA ILE A 393 17.24 2.61 2.87
C ILE A 393 17.13 1.35 1.99
N TRP A 394 18.11 1.14 1.11
CA TRP A 394 18.29 -0.05 0.28
C TRP A 394 19.14 -1.07 1.05
N ARG A 395 18.64 -2.28 1.20
CA ARG A 395 19.31 -3.35 1.97
C ARG A 395 20.41 -4.05 1.17
N ASP A 396 20.33 -3.99 -0.15
CA ASP A 396 21.32 -4.56 -1.06
C ASP A 396 22.68 -3.84 -0.93
N PRO A 397 23.78 -4.55 -0.61
CA PRO A 397 25.12 -3.98 -0.51
C PRO A 397 25.65 -3.33 -1.79
N ALA A 398 25.12 -3.71 -2.97
CA ALA A 398 25.51 -3.11 -4.24
C ALA A 398 24.78 -1.78 -4.52
N SER A 399 23.75 -1.46 -3.73
CA SER A 399 22.94 -0.27 -3.91
C SER A 399 23.55 0.98 -3.26
N PRO A 400 23.16 2.19 -3.67
CA PRO A 400 23.62 3.43 -3.06
C PRO A 400 23.33 3.50 -1.55
N HIS A 401 24.34 3.85 -0.75
CA HIS A 401 24.17 3.96 0.69
C HIS A 401 23.55 5.31 1.09
N VAL A 402 22.23 5.38 1.17
CA VAL A 402 21.49 6.62 1.44
C VAL A 402 20.60 6.48 2.67
N SER A 403 20.56 7.51 3.52
CA SER A 403 19.74 7.51 4.75
C SER A 403 18.36 8.15 4.58
N LEU A 404 18.29 9.19 3.75
CA LEU A 404 17.10 9.99 3.49
C LEU A 404 17.07 10.36 2.00
N LEU A 405 15.91 10.22 1.37
CA LEU A 405 15.66 10.80 0.05
C LEU A 405 14.57 11.85 0.14
N ILE A 406 14.70 12.93 -0.63
CA ILE A 406 13.74 14.03 -0.69
C ILE A 406 13.45 14.34 -2.15
N TYR A 407 12.17 14.30 -2.53
CA TYR A 407 11.73 14.59 -3.89
C TYR A 407 10.72 15.73 -3.89
N ASN A 408 10.83 16.63 -4.85
CA ASN A 408 9.82 17.65 -5.09
C ASN A 408 8.63 17.00 -5.81
N LEU A 409 7.43 17.07 -5.24
CA LEU A 409 6.23 16.46 -5.84
C LEU A 409 5.71 17.23 -7.06
N SER A 410 6.07 18.50 -7.25
CA SER A 410 5.63 19.27 -8.42
C SER A 410 6.47 18.98 -9.66
N THR A 411 7.78 18.78 -9.49
CA THR A 411 8.71 18.53 -10.60
C THR A 411 9.14 17.07 -10.70
N GLY A 412 9.00 16.28 -9.64
CA GLY A 412 9.51 14.91 -9.53
C GLY A 412 11.03 14.81 -9.30
N GLU A 413 11.75 15.94 -9.26
CA GLU A 413 13.21 15.96 -9.11
C GLU A 413 13.64 15.69 -7.67
N GLU A 414 14.81 15.05 -7.51
CA GLU A 414 15.46 14.87 -6.21
C GLU A 414 16.05 16.19 -5.73
N VAL A 415 15.88 16.50 -4.43
CA VAL A 415 16.59 17.60 -3.79
C VAL A 415 18.04 17.16 -3.56
N PRO A 416 19.04 17.88 -4.12
CA PRO A 416 20.44 17.51 -3.94
C PRO A 416 20.84 17.47 -2.47
N GLY A 417 21.68 16.49 -2.09
CA GLY A 417 22.18 16.34 -0.72
C GLY A 417 22.94 17.56 -0.16
N SER A 418 23.44 18.44 -1.03
CA SER A 418 24.07 19.72 -0.65
C SER A 418 23.08 20.79 -0.20
N GLU A 419 21.80 20.64 -0.53
CA GLU A 419 20.77 21.66 -0.28
C GLU A 419 19.99 21.42 1.01
N TYR A 420 20.35 20.42 1.81
CA TYR A 420 19.72 20.18 3.10
C TYR A 420 20.66 19.56 4.11
N THR A 421 20.32 19.72 5.39
CA THR A 421 20.96 19.06 6.52
C THR A 421 19.92 18.30 7.34
N VAL A 422 20.33 17.21 7.98
CA VAL A 422 19.41 16.33 8.73
C VAL A 422 19.90 16.17 10.16
N ASN A 423 19.05 16.53 11.13
CA ASN A 423 19.17 16.09 12.51
C ASN A 423 18.47 14.75 12.66
N PHE A 424 19.25 13.67 12.52
CA PHE A 424 18.76 12.28 12.57
C PHE A 424 18.03 11.94 13.87
N ARG A 425 18.51 12.47 15.01
CA ARG A 425 17.92 12.21 16.32
C ARG A 425 16.54 12.84 16.48
N GLU A 426 16.41 14.10 16.06
CA GLU A 426 15.14 14.84 16.22
C GLU A 426 14.16 14.63 15.07
N GLY A 427 14.60 14.05 13.96
CA GLY A 427 13.80 13.90 12.74
C GLY A 427 13.54 15.24 12.05
N VAL A 428 14.53 16.12 12.04
CA VAL A 428 14.40 17.48 11.50
C VAL A 428 15.29 17.65 10.29
N VAL A 429 14.72 18.13 9.19
CA VAL A 429 15.43 18.45 7.95
C VAL A 429 15.40 19.96 7.76
N THR A 430 16.56 20.58 7.54
CA THR A 430 16.67 22.01 7.27
C THR A 430 17.24 22.21 5.88
N PHE A 431 16.44 22.80 4.98
CA PHE A 431 16.89 23.19 3.64
C PHE A 431 17.82 24.40 3.72
N SER A 432 18.73 24.53 2.76
CA SER A 432 19.57 25.71 2.61
C SER A 432 18.71 26.95 2.35
N ASP A 433 19.12 28.09 2.90
CA ASP A 433 18.40 29.36 2.67
C ASP A 433 18.37 29.72 1.18
N ALA A 434 19.48 29.48 0.47
CA ALA A 434 19.60 29.72 -0.97
C ALA A 434 18.58 28.90 -1.78
N TYR A 435 18.41 27.61 -1.46
CA TYR A 435 17.45 26.75 -2.15
C TYR A 435 16.01 27.16 -1.87
N GLY A 436 15.68 27.42 -0.60
CA GLY A 436 14.34 27.86 -0.22
C GLY A 436 13.96 29.22 -0.83
N ASP A 437 14.88 30.18 -0.81
CA ASP A 437 14.69 31.51 -1.39
C ASP A 437 14.55 31.45 -2.92
N MET A 438 15.31 30.58 -3.59
CA MET A 438 15.19 30.35 -5.04
C MET A 438 13.78 29.85 -5.41
N LEU A 439 13.24 28.88 -4.68
CA LEU A 439 11.89 28.36 -4.93
C LEU A 439 10.82 29.43 -4.67
N ARG A 440 11.01 30.22 -3.61
CA ARG A 440 10.12 31.35 -3.29
C ARG A 440 10.17 32.46 -4.34
N ALA A 441 11.33 32.77 -4.89
CA ALA A 441 11.48 33.74 -5.97
C ALA A 441 10.71 33.33 -7.23
N ARG A 442 10.51 32.02 -7.45
CA ARG A 442 9.66 31.48 -8.53
C ARG A 442 8.17 31.42 -8.18
N SER A 443 7.79 31.93 -7.00
CA SER A 443 6.45 31.78 -6.43
C SER A 443 6.01 30.32 -6.29
N GLU A 444 6.96 29.39 -6.16
CA GLU A 444 6.67 27.98 -5.95
C GLU A 444 6.45 27.72 -4.46
N THR A 445 5.40 26.97 -4.14
CA THR A 445 5.14 26.43 -2.79
C THR A 445 5.20 24.89 -2.83
N PRO A 446 6.37 24.32 -3.15
CA PRO A 446 6.47 22.89 -3.40
C PRO A 446 6.17 22.08 -2.15
N THR A 447 5.57 20.92 -2.37
CA THR A 447 5.46 19.87 -1.36
C THR A 447 6.54 18.86 -1.64
N PHE A 448 7.32 18.52 -0.62
CA PHE A 448 8.39 17.53 -0.71
C PHE A 448 7.94 16.21 -0.12
N ARG A 449 8.38 15.12 -0.73
CA ARG A 449 8.22 13.77 -0.24
C ARG A 449 9.52 13.25 0.32
N PHE A 450 9.48 12.83 1.58
CA PHE A 450 10.61 12.30 2.34
C PHE A 450 10.49 10.79 2.43
N TYR A 451 11.56 10.07 2.11
CA TYR A 451 11.67 8.62 2.30
C TYR A 451 12.79 8.30 3.27
N TYR A 452 12.49 7.60 4.36
CA TYR A 452 13.48 7.29 5.39
C TYR A 452 13.08 6.05 6.21
N LYS A 453 14.04 5.50 6.95
CA LYS A 453 13.78 4.45 7.96
C LYS A 453 14.10 5.00 9.35
N ALA A 454 13.35 4.55 10.35
CA ALA A 454 13.55 4.95 11.75
C ALA A 454 13.97 3.77 12.63
N HIS A 455 14.70 4.05 13.70
CA HIS A 455 15.08 3.06 14.71
C HIS A 455 13.85 2.40 15.35
N GLY A 456 13.93 1.10 15.59
CA GLY A 456 12.79 0.30 16.07
C GLY A 456 11.92 -0.27 14.96
N ASP A 457 12.45 -0.40 13.74
CA ASP A 457 11.82 -1.07 12.59
C ASP A 457 10.36 -0.66 12.39
N TRP A 458 10.14 0.65 12.38
CA TRP A 458 8.84 1.23 12.08
C TRP A 458 8.42 0.87 10.67
N GLY A 459 7.14 0.59 10.49
CA GLY A 459 6.56 0.45 9.17
C GLY A 459 5.09 0.79 9.14
N ALA A 460 4.61 1.24 7.99
CA ALA A 460 3.23 1.63 7.76
C ALA A 460 2.69 0.83 6.58
N GLN A 461 1.80 -0.12 6.86
CA GLN A 461 1.14 -0.96 5.87
C GLN A 461 -0.30 -0.50 5.70
N ILE A 462 -0.81 -0.57 4.46
CA ILE A 462 -2.21 -0.26 4.16
C ILE A 462 -2.92 -1.56 3.81
N GLN A 463 -4.16 -1.71 4.25
CA GLN A 463 -5.03 -2.82 3.90
C GLN A 463 -6.34 -2.27 3.34
N LYS A 464 -6.79 -2.84 2.24
CA LYS A 464 -8.03 -2.45 1.59
C LYS A 464 -8.81 -3.68 1.12
N ALA A 465 -10.12 -3.64 1.31
CA ALA A 465 -11.04 -4.60 0.72
C ALA A 465 -11.19 -4.35 -0.78
N ALA A 466 -11.35 -5.40 -1.58
CA ALA A 466 -11.54 -5.29 -3.02
C ALA A 466 -12.71 -4.35 -3.34
N ALA A 467 -12.57 -3.49 -4.36
CA ALA A 467 -13.61 -2.49 -4.62
C ALA A 467 -14.94 -3.13 -5.05
N ALA A 468 -14.88 -4.31 -5.66
CA ALA A 468 -16.04 -5.13 -5.98
C ALA A 468 -15.70 -6.62 -5.80
N TYR A 469 -16.72 -7.40 -5.43
CA TYR A 469 -16.67 -8.85 -5.46
C TYR A 469 -17.73 -9.38 -6.41
N ARG A 470 -17.40 -10.45 -7.13
CA ARG A 470 -18.33 -11.18 -7.99
C ARG A 470 -18.55 -12.59 -7.44
N MET A 471 -19.72 -13.18 -7.68
CA MET A 471 -19.91 -14.58 -7.33
C MET A 471 -18.95 -15.45 -8.17
N SER A 472 -18.32 -16.44 -7.54
CA SER A 472 -17.49 -17.42 -8.25
C SER A 472 -18.33 -18.13 -9.31
N ARG A 473 -17.71 -18.47 -10.44
CA ARG A 473 -18.45 -19.03 -11.57
C ARG A 473 -19.09 -20.37 -11.19
N ASN A 474 -20.38 -20.51 -11.50
CA ASN A 474 -21.22 -21.65 -11.09
C ASN A 474 -21.33 -21.84 -9.57
N ASN A 475 -21.05 -20.78 -8.79
CA ASN A 475 -21.06 -20.82 -7.33
C ASN A 475 -20.18 -21.98 -6.80
N THR A 476 -18.88 -21.92 -7.08
CA THR A 476 -17.86 -22.88 -6.61
C THR A 476 -17.16 -22.43 -5.35
N ALA A 477 -16.79 -23.38 -4.48
CA ALA A 477 -16.00 -23.12 -3.28
C ALA A 477 -14.53 -22.75 -3.58
N ASN A 478 -14.06 -22.88 -4.82
CA ASN A 478 -12.73 -22.41 -5.23
C ASN A 478 -12.79 -20.90 -5.54
N VAL A 479 -12.64 -20.07 -4.50
CA VAL A 479 -12.83 -18.62 -4.58
C VAL A 479 -11.50 -17.89 -4.83
N GLY A 480 -11.43 -17.10 -5.91
CA GLY A 480 -10.27 -16.24 -6.21
C GLY A 480 -10.32 -14.86 -5.54
N TYR A 481 -9.37 -13.99 -5.92
CA TYR A 481 -9.41 -12.58 -5.52
C TYR A 481 -10.66 -11.89 -6.09
N GLY A 482 -11.32 -11.08 -5.26
CA GLY A 482 -12.51 -10.33 -5.68
C GLY A 482 -13.68 -11.25 -6.03
N GLU A 483 -13.68 -12.48 -5.50
CA GLU A 483 -14.75 -13.44 -5.69
C GLU A 483 -15.36 -13.85 -4.35
N PHE A 484 -16.58 -14.39 -4.39
CA PHE A 484 -17.24 -14.99 -3.23
C PHE A 484 -18.01 -16.25 -3.61
N TYR A 485 -18.28 -17.11 -2.63
CA TYR A 485 -19.09 -18.33 -2.77
C TYR A 485 -20.28 -18.27 -1.81
N LEU A 486 -21.49 -18.61 -2.28
CA LEU A 486 -22.67 -18.75 -1.43
C LEU A 486 -22.82 -20.19 -0.97
N GLY A 487 -22.81 -20.41 0.35
CA GLY A 487 -22.96 -21.72 0.95
C GLY A 487 -24.32 -22.37 0.67
N GLY A 488 -24.38 -23.69 0.85
CA GLY A 488 -25.57 -24.48 0.50
C GLY A 488 -25.67 -24.81 -1.00
N GLY A 489 -24.66 -24.43 -1.79
CA GLY A 489 -24.52 -24.84 -3.19
C GLY A 489 -23.95 -26.25 -3.34
N ALA A 490 -23.61 -26.64 -4.58
CA ALA A 490 -23.10 -27.97 -4.92
C ALA A 490 -21.82 -28.40 -4.18
N PHE A 491 -21.07 -27.44 -3.63
CA PHE A 491 -19.79 -27.66 -2.94
C PHE A 491 -19.91 -27.58 -1.40
N GLY A 492 -21.14 -27.55 -0.86
CA GLY A 492 -21.42 -27.62 0.58
C GLY A 492 -21.37 -26.27 1.29
N GLY A 493 -20.83 -26.27 2.51
CA GLY A 493 -20.86 -25.11 3.41
C GLY A 493 -22.24 -24.84 4.03
N ASN A 494 -22.27 -24.01 5.08
CA ASN A 494 -23.51 -23.57 5.70
C ASN A 494 -24.34 -22.69 4.73
N PRO A 495 -25.62 -23.00 4.47
CA PRO A 495 -26.49 -22.25 3.56
C PRO A 495 -26.69 -20.78 3.92
N THR A 496 -26.44 -20.35 5.16
CA THR A 496 -26.57 -18.94 5.57
C THR A 496 -25.30 -18.12 5.31
N ARG A 497 -24.20 -18.75 4.86
CA ARG A 497 -22.89 -18.09 4.80
C ARG A 497 -22.45 -17.76 3.40
N MET A 498 -21.75 -16.63 3.27
CA MET A 498 -21.06 -16.24 2.04
C MET A 498 -19.56 -16.24 2.34
N TYR A 499 -18.80 -16.99 1.55
CA TYR A 499 -17.40 -17.32 1.77
C TYR A 499 -16.47 -16.47 0.90
N PHE A 500 -15.31 -16.16 1.48
CA PHE A 500 -14.25 -15.34 0.91
C PHE A 500 -12.88 -15.99 1.16
N PRO A 501 -11.85 -15.69 0.35
CA PRO A 501 -10.49 -16.12 0.62
C PRO A 501 -9.96 -15.51 1.94
N LEU A 502 -8.99 -16.16 2.59
CA LEU A 502 -8.49 -15.75 3.92
C LEU A 502 -7.89 -14.35 3.94
N MET A 503 -7.36 -13.87 2.82
CA MET A 503 -6.87 -12.50 2.69
C MET A 503 -7.95 -11.40 2.85
N GLU A 504 -9.23 -11.77 2.90
CA GLU A 504 -10.35 -10.86 3.15
C GLU A 504 -10.78 -10.87 4.64
N ALA A 505 -10.17 -11.70 5.48
CA ALA A 505 -10.52 -11.83 6.89
C ALA A 505 -10.48 -10.49 7.63
N GLY A 506 -11.55 -10.17 8.36
CA GLY A 506 -11.68 -8.95 9.16
C GLY A 506 -12.00 -7.67 8.40
N LYS A 507 -12.05 -7.72 7.07
CA LYS A 507 -12.48 -6.62 6.22
C LYS A 507 -14.00 -6.47 6.24
N THR A 508 -14.49 -5.30 5.82
CA THR A 508 -15.92 -4.98 5.80
C THR A 508 -16.40 -4.81 4.37
N ILE A 509 -17.55 -5.41 4.08
CA ILE A 509 -18.21 -5.34 2.79
C ILE A 509 -19.63 -4.79 2.94
N THR A 510 -20.15 -4.24 1.85
CA THR A 510 -21.57 -3.92 1.70
C THR A 510 -22.17 -4.74 0.56
N ILE A 511 -23.43 -5.12 0.71
CA ILE A 511 -24.21 -5.83 -0.30
C ILE A 511 -25.39 -4.92 -0.66
N ARG A 512 -25.45 -4.48 -1.92
CA ARG A 512 -26.49 -3.57 -2.39
C ARG A 512 -27.86 -4.22 -2.35
N GLU A 513 -27.96 -5.47 -2.79
CA GLU A 513 -29.19 -6.24 -2.79
C GLU A 513 -28.87 -7.71 -2.51
N LEU A 514 -29.62 -8.32 -1.59
CA LEU A 514 -29.54 -9.74 -1.28
C LEU A 514 -30.91 -10.39 -1.17
N TRP A 515 -30.98 -11.64 -1.59
CA TRP A 515 -32.15 -12.50 -1.54
C TRP A 515 -31.88 -13.74 -0.70
N TYR A 516 -32.77 -14.05 0.22
CA TYR A 516 -32.59 -15.17 1.16
C TYR A 516 -33.93 -15.74 1.59
N TYR A 517 -33.91 -16.98 2.04
CA TYR A 517 -35.04 -17.61 2.71
C TYR A 517 -34.95 -17.36 4.20
N SER A 518 -36.07 -16.96 4.78
CA SER A 518 -36.25 -16.85 6.22
C SER A 518 -37.33 -17.81 6.69
N ARG A 519 -37.18 -18.38 7.88
CA ARG A 519 -38.14 -19.27 8.51
C ARG A 519 -38.77 -18.56 9.70
N ASN A 520 -40.09 -18.51 9.70
CA ASN A 520 -40.83 -18.11 10.88
C ASN A 520 -40.71 -19.22 11.94
N THR A 521 -40.16 -18.89 13.11
CA THR A 521 -39.88 -19.85 14.18
C THR A 521 -41.15 -20.35 14.89
N VAL A 522 -42.25 -19.61 14.79
CA VAL A 522 -43.54 -19.92 15.41
C VAL A 522 -44.40 -20.78 14.48
N THR A 523 -44.48 -20.42 13.20
CA THR A 523 -45.34 -21.11 12.22
C THR A 523 -44.61 -22.14 11.37
N GLY A 524 -43.27 -22.14 11.38
CA GLY A 524 -42.44 -22.98 10.52
C GLY A 524 -42.44 -22.57 9.04
N THR A 525 -43.18 -21.53 8.66
CA THR A 525 -43.31 -21.08 7.27
C THR A 525 -42.00 -20.51 6.75
N VAL A 526 -41.57 -20.95 5.57
CA VAL A 526 -40.40 -20.39 4.87
C VAL A 526 -40.89 -19.34 3.88
N SER A 527 -40.27 -18.16 3.88
CA SER A 527 -40.62 -17.05 3.00
C SER A 527 -39.37 -16.51 2.31
N LEU A 528 -39.52 -16.12 1.04
CA LEU A 528 -38.49 -15.39 0.33
C LEU A 528 -38.43 -13.95 0.86
N ARG A 529 -37.23 -13.49 1.20
CA ARG A 529 -36.93 -12.15 1.68
C ARG A 529 -35.94 -11.46 0.76
N LYS A 530 -36.09 -10.14 0.67
CA LYS A 530 -35.15 -9.24 0.01
C LYS A 530 -34.68 -8.23 1.05
N SER A 531 -33.38 -7.98 1.08
CA SER A 531 -32.81 -6.85 1.80
C SER A 531 -31.83 -6.08 0.93
N ALA A 532 -31.54 -4.83 1.31
CA ALA A 532 -30.73 -3.92 0.53
C ALA A 532 -29.80 -3.07 1.40
N ASN A 533 -28.64 -2.71 0.84
CA ASN A 533 -27.60 -1.89 1.45
C ASN A 533 -27.13 -2.39 2.82
N GLU A 534 -26.96 -3.69 2.94
CA GLU A 534 -26.47 -4.29 4.18
C GLU A 534 -24.96 -4.21 4.28
N THR A 535 -24.45 -4.21 5.50
CA THR A 535 -23.02 -4.22 5.79
C THR A 535 -22.69 -5.44 6.63
N PHE A 536 -21.61 -6.13 6.27
CA PHE A 536 -21.11 -7.30 6.98
C PHE A 536 -19.62 -7.16 7.21
N ARG A 537 -19.16 -7.64 8.38
CA ARG A 537 -17.74 -7.81 8.66
C ARG A 537 -17.38 -9.27 8.41
N ILE A 538 -16.38 -9.50 7.56
CA ILE A 538 -15.88 -10.84 7.28
C ILE A 538 -15.20 -11.37 8.53
N ASN A 539 -15.51 -12.62 8.90
CA ASN A 539 -14.92 -13.29 10.05
C ASN A 539 -13.39 -13.20 10.03
N ASN A 540 -12.79 -12.89 11.18
CA ASN A 540 -11.35 -12.82 11.36
C ASN A 540 -10.82 -13.78 12.40
N ASP A 541 -11.68 -14.62 13.00
CA ASP A 541 -11.26 -15.65 13.94
C ASP A 541 -10.75 -16.88 13.17
N PRO A 542 -9.44 -17.21 13.26
CA PRO A 542 -8.88 -18.37 12.59
C PRO A 542 -9.48 -19.69 13.06
N ALA A 543 -10.02 -19.77 14.28
CA ALA A 543 -10.67 -20.97 14.79
C ALA A 543 -12.00 -21.28 14.07
N LEU A 544 -12.59 -20.28 13.40
CA LEU A 544 -13.88 -20.39 12.69
C LEU A 544 -13.71 -20.49 11.16
N PHE A 545 -12.48 -20.51 10.66
CA PHE A 545 -12.21 -20.76 9.24
C PHE A 545 -12.65 -22.16 8.85
N GLN A 546 -13.11 -22.31 7.61
CA GLN A 546 -13.67 -23.56 7.11
C GLN A 546 -12.90 -24.05 5.91
N ALA A 547 -12.53 -25.33 5.92
CA ALA A 547 -11.98 -25.99 4.74
C ALA A 547 -13.12 -26.29 3.75
N LEU A 548 -13.10 -25.62 2.60
CA LEU A 548 -14.09 -25.76 1.54
C LEU A 548 -13.39 -25.65 0.18
N GLY A 549 -13.72 -26.54 -0.75
CA GLY A 549 -13.02 -26.61 -2.05
C GLY A 549 -11.53 -26.95 -1.86
N ALA A 550 -10.67 -26.20 -2.53
CA ALA A 550 -9.21 -26.39 -2.54
C ALA A 550 -8.47 -25.77 -1.33
N GLY A 551 -9.16 -25.04 -0.45
CA GLY A 551 -8.48 -24.23 0.58
C GLY A 551 -9.32 -23.95 1.82
N SER A 552 -8.75 -23.12 2.70
CA SER A 552 -9.48 -22.56 3.84
C SER A 552 -10.15 -21.26 3.44
N LEU A 553 -11.41 -21.09 3.80
CA LEU A 553 -12.18 -19.88 3.55
C LEU A 553 -12.64 -19.25 4.86
N THR A 554 -12.84 -17.95 4.83
CA THR A 554 -13.57 -17.20 5.85
C THR A 554 -14.94 -16.79 5.31
N TRP A 555 -15.80 -16.20 6.12
CA TRP A 555 -17.20 -15.99 5.75
C TRP A 555 -17.85 -14.80 6.46
N ILE A 556 -18.98 -14.38 5.92
CA ILE A 556 -20.05 -13.63 6.60
C ILE A 556 -21.25 -14.56 6.81
N ASP A 557 -22.11 -14.27 7.77
CA ASP A 557 -23.33 -15.06 8.00
C ASP A 557 -24.56 -14.16 7.93
N LEU A 558 -25.58 -14.59 7.18
CA LEU A 558 -26.87 -13.88 7.13
C LEU A 558 -27.47 -13.70 8.52
N LEU A 559 -27.19 -14.63 9.44
CA LEU A 559 -27.66 -14.58 10.83
C LEU A 559 -27.13 -13.36 11.60
N ASP A 560 -26.06 -12.71 11.15
CA ASP A 560 -25.53 -11.50 11.80
C ASP A 560 -26.54 -10.35 11.74
N ASN A 561 -27.32 -10.27 10.65
CA ASN A 561 -28.34 -9.24 10.44
C ASN A 561 -29.77 -9.79 10.48
N HIS A 562 -29.96 -11.08 10.18
CA HIS A 562 -31.27 -11.72 9.96
C HIS A 562 -31.54 -12.85 10.95
N ASN A 563 -31.29 -12.58 12.23
CA ASN A 563 -31.61 -13.49 13.32
C ASN A 563 -32.53 -12.78 14.33
N SER A 564 -33.84 -12.94 14.16
CA SER A 564 -34.85 -12.42 15.09
C SER A 564 -35.61 -13.56 15.76
N PRO A 565 -36.23 -13.35 16.93
CA PRO A 565 -36.97 -14.40 17.64
C PRO A 565 -38.08 -15.05 16.82
N THR A 566 -38.66 -14.32 15.86
CA THR A 566 -39.80 -14.74 15.04
C THR A 566 -39.43 -15.10 13.61
N ASP A 567 -38.30 -14.63 13.11
CA ASP A 567 -37.88 -14.83 11.71
C ASP A 567 -36.35 -14.94 11.63
N VAL A 568 -35.88 -16.09 11.14
CA VAL A 568 -34.46 -16.45 11.12
C VAL A 568 -34.06 -16.84 9.70
N ALA A 569 -32.98 -16.25 9.18
CA ALA A 569 -32.43 -16.66 7.89
C ALA A 569 -32.03 -18.14 7.91
N VAL A 570 -32.44 -18.88 6.89
CA VAL A 570 -32.12 -20.31 6.74
C VAL A 570 -31.24 -20.61 5.54
N GLY A 571 -31.14 -19.67 4.59
CA GLY A 571 -30.14 -19.76 3.53
C GLY A 571 -30.34 -18.78 2.39
N TRP A 572 -29.35 -18.70 1.50
CA TRP A 572 -29.41 -17.93 0.26
C TRP A 572 -30.45 -18.49 -0.72
N ALA A 573 -31.12 -17.61 -1.46
CA ALA A 573 -32.16 -18.00 -2.42
C ALA A 573 -31.58 -18.42 -3.79
N LEU A 574 -30.77 -19.48 -3.80
CA LEU A 574 -29.99 -19.94 -4.97
C LEU A 574 -30.82 -20.45 -6.17
N ASP A 575 -32.11 -20.70 -5.98
CA ASP A 575 -33.06 -21.18 -6.98
C ASP A 575 -33.74 -20.04 -7.75
N GLN A 576 -33.47 -18.78 -7.41
CA GLN A 576 -34.06 -17.63 -8.07
C GLN A 576 -33.32 -17.29 -9.39
N PRO A 577 -34.03 -16.82 -10.43
CA PRO A 577 -33.41 -16.47 -11.73
C PRO A 577 -32.54 -15.20 -11.68
N LEU A 578 -32.56 -14.47 -10.55
CA LEU A 578 -31.77 -13.26 -10.33
C LEU A 578 -30.50 -13.60 -9.55
N GLU A 579 -29.43 -12.85 -9.78
CA GLU A 579 -28.21 -12.95 -8.97
C GLU A 579 -28.55 -12.66 -7.50
N VAL A 580 -28.31 -13.65 -6.64
CA VAL A 580 -28.80 -13.70 -5.25
C VAL A 580 -28.17 -12.62 -4.37
N ALA A 581 -26.92 -12.26 -4.63
CA ALA A 581 -26.22 -11.17 -3.97
C ALA A 581 -25.62 -10.25 -5.04
N GLN A 582 -26.12 -9.02 -5.11
CA GLN A 582 -25.71 -8.04 -6.12
C GLN A 582 -24.97 -6.87 -5.50
N GLY A 583 -23.99 -6.35 -6.25
CA GLY A 583 -23.25 -5.17 -5.86
C GLY A 583 -22.49 -5.37 -4.55
N VAL A 584 -21.90 -6.55 -4.34
CA VAL A 584 -21.01 -6.83 -3.21
C VAL A 584 -19.74 -6.00 -3.37
N ARG A 585 -19.44 -5.13 -2.40
CA ARG A 585 -18.32 -4.18 -2.48
C ARG A 585 -17.58 -4.08 -1.16
N GLY A 586 -16.25 -3.98 -1.23
CA GLY A 586 -15.40 -3.71 -0.08
C GLY A 586 -15.43 -2.24 0.31
N ILE A 587 -15.67 -1.98 1.59
CA ILE A 587 -15.75 -0.61 2.13
C ILE A 587 -14.67 -0.32 3.15
N SER A 588 -14.02 -1.34 3.72
CA SER A 588 -12.97 -1.13 4.73
C SER A 588 -11.64 -0.70 4.12
N PHE A 589 -11.03 0.28 4.77
CA PHE A 589 -9.66 0.72 4.55
C PHE A 589 -8.98 0.85 5.92
N LYS A 590 -7.79 0.27 6.06
CA LYS A 590 -7.02 0.26 7.31
C LYS A 590 -5.62 0.73 7.04
N VAL A 591 -5.12 1.62 7.90
CA VAL A 591 -3.69 1.89 8.02
C VAL A 591 -3.19 1.22 9.29
N ARG A 592 -2.20 0.35 9.12
CA ARG A 592 -1.51 -0.36 10.19
C ARG A 592 -0.12 0.22 10.34
N VAL A 593 0.20 0.73 11.52
CA VAL A 593 1.57 1.11 11.88
C VAL A 593 2.13 0.08 12.84
N VAL A 594 3.25 -0.53 12.48
CA VAL A 594 3.97 -1.48 13.34
C VAL A 594 5.32 -0.91 13.75
N TRP A 595 5.81 -1.36 14.90
CA TRP A 595 7.17 -1.08 15.33
C TRP A 595 7.63 -2.15 16.32
N ASN A 596 8.94 -2.28 16.45
CA ASN A 596 9.59 -3.13 17.42
C ASN A 596 9.56 -2.46 18.81
N GLY A 597 8.86 -3.11 19.76
CA GLY A 597 8.75 -2.67 21.15
C GLY A 597 9.87 -3.19 22.06
N GLY A 598 10.91 -3.81 21.49
CA GLY A 598 12.03 -4.44 22.18
C GLY A 598 12.02 -5.97 22.07
N ALA A 599 13.02 -6.63 22.66
CA ALA A 599 13.08 -8.09 22.74
C ALA A 599 12.40 -8.61 24.02
N ASN A 600 11.66 -9.71 23.90
CA ASN A 600 11.28 -10.55 25.01
C ASN A 600 12.26 -11.73 25.09
N VAL A 601 12.77 -12.05 26.27
CA VAL A 601 13.70 -13.17 26.43
C VAL A 601 12.95 -14.30 27.09
N THR A 602 12.64 -15.35 26.33
CA THR A 602 12.05 -16.57 26.85
C THR A 602 13.17 -17.56 27.16
N ARG A 603 13.26 -17.97 28.43
CA ARG A 603 14.22 -19.00 28.84
C ARG A 603 13.67 -20.36 28.45
N THR A 604 14.30 -21.02 27.49
CA THR A 604 13.99 -22.39 27.07
C THR A 604 15.03 -23.37 27.62
N ALA A 605 14.76 -24.67 27.54
CA ALA A 605 15.72 -25.70 27.92
C ALA A 605 17.03 -25.65 27.11
N ALA A 606 17.00 -25.06 25.91
CA ALA A 606 18.16 -24.84 25.03
C ALA A 606 18.86 -23.49 25.26
N GLY A 607 18.39 -22.67 26.22
CA GLY A 607 18.94 -21.35 26.53
C GLY A 607 17.94 -20.21 26.37
N ASN A 608 18.43 -18.98 26.51
CA ASN A 608 17.64 -17.77 26.36
C ASN A 608 17.35 -17.51 24.88
N VAL A 609 16.08 -17.59 24.49
CA VAL A 609 15.61 -17.24 23.14
C VAL A 609 15.02 -15.84 23.20
N ALA A 610 15.67 -14.89 22.54
CA ALA A 610 15.14 -13.53 22.39
C ALA A 610 14.15 -13.51 21.21
N THR A 611 12.89 -13.16 21.47
CA THR A 611 11.87 -12.92 20.44
C THR A 611 11.57 -11.44 20.35
N LEU A 612 11.55 -10.90 19.13
CA LEU A 612 11.18 -9.50 18.90
C LEU A 612 9.70 -9.30 19.24
N ARG A 613 9.40 -8.27 20.04
CA ARG A 613 8.04 -7.91 20.41
C ARG A 613 7.51 -6.85 19.47
N TRP A 614 6.78 -7.27 18.46
CA TRP A 614 6.05 -6.37 17.58
C TRP A 614 4.88 -5.71 18.30
N ARG A 615 4.75 -4.40 18.09
CA ARG A 615 3.60 -3.59 18.47
C ARG A 615 2.90 -3.12 17.21
N ARG A 616 1.59 -2.89 17.31
CA ARG A 616 0.78 -2.37 16.22
C ARG A 616 -0.21 -1.33 16.70
N ASN A 617 -0.54 -0.40 15.82
CA ASN A 617 -1.64 0.52 15.93
C ASN A 617 -2.40 0.52 14.60
N ASP A 618 -3.67 0.10 14.64
CA ASP A 618 -4.52 -0.01 13.46
C ASP A 618 -5.54 1.15 13.51
N LEU A 619 -5.65 1.88 12.40
CA LEU A 619 -6.67 2.91 12.20
C LEU A 619 -7.56 2.47 11.04
N ASP A 620 -8.79 2.08 11.38
CA ASP A 620 -9.81 1.66 10.43
C ASP A 620 -10.68 2.86 10.00
N THR A 621 -11.04 2.89 8.72
CA THR A 621 -12.01 3.83 8.16
C THR A 621 -12.83 3.16 7.04
N PHE A 622 -13.93 3.81 6.67
CA PHE A 622 -14.71 3.43 5.50
C PHE A 622 -14.30 4.30 4.32
N LEU A 623 -13.67 3.68 3.33
CA LEU A 623 -13.21 4.38 2.14
C LEU A 623 -13.47 3.52 0.90
N THR A 624 -14.53 3.92 0.19
CA THR A 624 -14.92 3.31 -1.08
C THR A 624 -14.34 4.12 -2.22
N ARG A 625 -14.03 3.42 -3.30
CA ARG A 625 -13.82 4.06 -4.58
C ARG A 625 -15.18 4.56 -5.07
N SER A 626 -15.31 5.84 -5.39
CA SER A 626 -16.51 6.34 -6.06
C SER A 626 -16.67 5.61 -7.39
N PRO A 627 -17.82 4.98 -7.66
CA PRO A 627 -18.09 4.43 -8.98
C PRO A 627 -18.10 5.59 -9.98
N LYS A 628 -17.36 5.44 -11.07
CA LYS A 628 -17.61 6.21 -12.30
C LYS A 628 -18.41 5.33 -13.23
#